data_AF-A0A368LFH0-F1
#
_entry.id   AF-A0A368LFH0-F1
#
_cell.length_a   1.000
_cell.length_b   1.000
_cell.length_c   1.000
_cell.angle_alpha   90.00
_cell.angle_beta   90.00
_cell.angle_gamma   90.00
#
_symmetry.space_group_name_H-M   'P 1'
#
loop_
_entity.id
_entity.type
_entity.pdbx_description
1 polymer ?
#
loop_
_entity_poly.entity_id
_entity_poly.type
_entity_poly.pdbx_seq_one_letter_code
_entity_poly.pdbx_strand_id
1 'polypeptide(L)'
;MDFYIYFSFFSLLFVSSLFDLKNQRVPNLLSVGFIIAALLWLVFKPGSITFLSVIYSVGMTLLLTLPGYCKGVFGAADIKILFAVALVTPIESMIIILLASFIIFSLYWVVCYRPIKQAPFIPAVLGAFILSMWIR
;
A
#
# COMPACT_ATOMS: atom_id res chain seq x y z
N MET A 1 -10.88 0.00 -11.16
CA MET A 1 -9.79 0.98 -11.31
C MET A 1 -9.47 1.09 -12.77
N ASP A 2 -9.28 2.32 -13.25
CA ASP A 2 -8.89 2.56 -14.63
C ASP A 2 -7.38 2.34 -14.84
N PHE A 3 -6.96 2.06 -16.07
CA PHE A 3 -5.55 1.85 -16.41
C PHE A 3 -4.63 3.00 -15.92
N TYR A 4 -5.08 4.25 -16.00
CA TYR A 4 -4.31 5.42 -15.59
C TYR A 4 -3.98 5.45 -14.09
N ILE A 5 -4.96 5.13 -13.23
CA ILE A 5 -4.73 5.13 -11.77
C ILE A 5 -3.82 3.97 -11.38
N TYR A 6 -3.97 2.82 -12.04
CA TYR A 6 -3.09 1.68 -11.89
C TYR A 6 -1.63 2.01 -12.23
N PHE A 7 -1.41 2.63 -13.39
CA PHE A 7 -0.08 3.04 -13.83
C PHE A 7 0.53 4.09 -12.88
N SER A 8 -0.27 5.07 -12.45
CA SER A 8 0.16 6.08 -11.48
C SER A 8 0.60 5.44 -10.16
N PHE A 9 -0.23 4.58 -9.58
CA PHE A 9 0.08 3.90 -8.31
C PHE A 9 1.26 2.95 -8.43
N PHE A 10 1.35 2.20 -9.53
CA PHE A 10 2.50 1.35 -9.83
C PHE A 10 3.81 2.17 -9.87
N SER A 11 3.82 3.27 -10.61
CA SER A 11 5.02 4.13 -10.72
C SER A 11 5.43 4.73 -9.37
N LEU A 12 4.47 5.21 -8.58
CA LEU A 12 4.72 5.74 -7.24
C LEU A 12 5.20 4.65 -6.27
N LEU A 13 4.62 3.44 -6.34
CA LEU A 13 5.04 2.30 -5.51
C LEU A 13 6.45 1.85 -5.91
N PHE A 14 6.77 1.87 -7.20
CA PHE A 14 8.09 1.50 -7.69
C PHE A 14 9.16 2.46 -7.19
N VAL A 15 8.93 3.77 -7.33
CA VAL A 15 9.84 4.79 -6.80
C VAL A 15 9.96 4.66 -5.28
N SER A 16 8.84 4.52 -4.57
CA SER A 16 8.83 4.36 -3.11
C SER A 16 9.58 3.10 -2.66
N SER A 17 9.44 1.99 -3.38
CA SER A 17 10.16 0.74 -3.14
C SER A 17 11.66 0.91 -3.28
N LEU A 18 12.14 1.67 -4.28
CA LEU A 18 13.57 1.98 -4.43
C LEU A 18 14.12 2.80 -3.25
N PHE A 19 13.35 3.81 -2.79
CA PHE A 19 13.72 4.59 -1.61
C PHE A 19 13.72 3.75 -0.34
N ASP A 20 12.72 2.88 -0.18
CA ASP A 20 12.57 2.00 0.97
C ASP A 20 13.70 0.97 1.04
N LEU A 21 14.07 0.35 -0.09
CA LEU A 21 15.20 -0.58 -0.16
C LEU A 21 16.55 0.11 0.12
N LYS A 22 16.76 1.33 -0.40
CA LYS A 22 18.04 2.04 -0.28
C LYS A 22 18.23 2.68 1.09
N ASN A 23 17.18 3.35 1.59
CA ASN A 23 17.26 4.21 2.77
C ASN A 23 16.46 3.70 3.96
N GLN A 24 15.72 2.59 3.81
CA GLN A 24 14.81 2.02 4.83
C GLN A 24 13.76 3.03 5.32
N ARG A 25 13.50 4.04 4.48
CA ARG A 25 12.62 5.17 4.78
C ARG A 25 12.04 5.70 3.49
N VAL A 26 10.73 5.91 3.51
CA VAL A 26 10.01 6.56 2.41
C VAL A 26 9.84 8.04 2.73
N PRO A 27 10.25 8.96 1.83
CA PRO A 27 9.98 10.38 1.96
C PRO A 27 8.49 10.68 2.16
N ASN A 28 8.17 11.55 3.13
CA ASN A 28 6.79 11.96 3.38
C ASN A 28 6.11 12.53 2.12
N LEU A 29 6.87 13.21 1.24
CA LEU A 29 6.36 13.77 -0.01
C LEU A 29 5.74 12.69 -0.91
N LEU A 30 6.35 11.49 -0.99
CA LEU A 30 5.80 10.38 -1.77
C LEU A 30 4.50 9.86 -1.14
N SER A 31 4.48 9.67 0.19
CA SER A 31 3.27 9.23 0.90
C SER A 31 2.10 10.21 0.74
N VAL A 32 2.37 11.51 0.71
CA VAL A 32 1.38 12.56 0.44
C VAL A 32 0.94 12.53 -1.03
N GLY A 33 1.89 12.31 -1.96
CA GLY A 33 1.59 12.16 -3.38
C GLY A 33 0.58 11.04 -3.66
N PHE A 34 0.69 9.91 -2.96
CA PHE A 34 -0.30 8.83 -3.02
C PHE A 34 -1.70 9.27 -2.59
N ILE A 35 -1.81 9.98 -1.47
CA ILE A 35 -3.10 10.46 -0.95
C ILE A 35 -3.72 11.46 -1.93
N ILE A 36 -2.93 12.40 -2.46
CA ILE A 36 -3.40 13.37 -3.45
C ILE A 36 -3.90 12.65 -4.72
N ALA A 37 -3.12 11.70 -5.24
CA ALA A 37 -3.51 10.91 -6.41
C ALA A 37 -4.82 10.12 -6.17
N ALA A 38 -4.97 9.53 -4.98
CA ALA A 38 -6.18 8.82 -4.59
C ALA A 38 -7.41 9.75 -4.57
N LEU A 39 -7.28 10.91 -3.92
CA LEU A 39 -8.36 11.88 -3.78
C LEU A 39 -8.76 12.47 -5.13
N LEU A 40 -7.79 12.85 -5.97
CA LEU A 40 -8.07 13.35 -7.32
C LEU A 40 -8.84 12.31 -8.13
N TRP A 41 -8.44 11.04 -8.08
CA TRP A 41 -9.16 9.98 -8.79
C TRP A 41 -10.61 9.83 -8.32
N LEU A 42 -10.84 9.86 -7.00
CA LEU A 42 -12.17 9.74 -6.41
C LEU A 42 -13.09 10.91 -6.81
N VAL A 43 -12.52 12.12 -6.98
CA VAL A 43 -13.24 13.31 -7.47
C VAL A 43 -13.54 13.22 -8.97
N PHE A 44 -12.59 12.79 -9.80
CA PHE A 44 -12.77 12.75 -11.26
C PHE A 44 -13.53 11.52 -11.77
N LYS A 45 -13.62 10.45 -10.98
CA LYS A 45 -14.30 9.19 -11.34
C LYS A 45 -15.34 8.79 -10.27
N PRO A 46 -16.36 9.63 -10.03
CA PRO A 46 -17.41 9.31 -9.07
C PRO A 46 -18.15 8.02 -9.49
N GLY A 47 -18.44 7.14 -8.52
CA GLY A 47 -19.16 5.88 -8.77
C GLY A 47 -18.28 4.71 -9.24
N SER A 48 -16.98 4.91 -9.45
CA SER A 48 -16.04 3.83 -9.80
C SER A 48 -15.86 2.78 -8.70
N ILE A 49 -16.06 3.16 -7.44
CA ILE A 49 -16.10 2.29 -6.25
C ILE A 49 -17.23 2.78 -5.36
N THR A 50 -18.03 1.84 -4.84
CA THR A 50 -19.09 2.15 -3.88
C THR A 50 -18.50 2.71 -2.59
N PHE A 51 -19.10 3.76 -2.05
CA PHE A 51 -18.67 4.38 -0.79
C PHE A 51 -18.51 3.37 0.36
N LEU A 52 -19.44 2.40 0.46
CA LEU A 52 -19.39 1.31 1.43
C LEU A 52 -18.13 0.44 1.27
N SER A 53 -17.74 0.14 0.03
CA SER A 53 -16.51 -0.62 -0.26
C SER A 53 -15.25 0.16 0.12
N VAL A 54 -15.24 1.49 -0.07
CA VAL A 54 -14.13 2.34 0.38
C VAL A 54 -14.01 2.31 1.90
N ILE A 55 -15.13 2.45 2.62
CA ILE A 55 -15.16 2.37 4.10
C ILE A 55 -14.60 1.03 4.57
N TYR A 56 -15.02 -0.08 3.98
CA TYR A 56 -14.50 -1.39 4.37
C TYR A 56 -13.02 -1.55 4.05
N SER A 57 -12.57 -1.09 2.87
CA SER A 57 -11.17 -1.19 2.47
C SER A 57 -10.27 -0.39 3.40
N VAL A 58 -10.63 0.86 3.67
CA VAL A 58 -9.92 1.76 4.59
C VAL A 58 -9.99 1.22 6.02
N GLY A 59 -11.18 0.86 6.48
CA GLY A 59 -11.41 0.35 7.83
C GLY A 59 -10.59 -0.91 8.12
N MET A 60 -10.60 -1.88 7.22
CA MET A 60 -9.81 -3.10 7.34
C MET A 60 -8.30 -2.83 7.30
N THR A 61 -7.87 -1.93 6.41
CA THR A 61 -6.47 -1.51 6.32
C THR A 61 -5.99 -0.89 7.63
N LEU A 62 -6.75 0.06 8.19
CA LEU A 62 -6.40 0.71 9.44
C LEU A 62 -6.48 -0.24 10.63
N LEU A 63 -7.50 -1.10 10.68
CA LEU A 63 -7.65 -2.10 11.75
C LEU A 63 -6.42 -3.03 11.81
N LEU A 64 -5.88 -3.43 10.67
CA LEU A 64 -4.69 -4.30 10.62
C LEU A 64 -3.37 -3.56 10.83
N THR A 65 -3.26 -2.33 10.34
CA THR A 65 -1.98 -1.60 10.36
C THR A 65 -1.77 -0.78 11.64
N LEU A 66 -2.83 -0.23 12.25
CA LEU A 66 -2.71 0.61 13.46
C LEU A 66 -2.15 -0.16 14.67
N PRO A 67 -2.58 -1.40 15.00
CA PRO A 67 -1.97 -2.14 16.09
C PRO A 67 -0.48 -2.40 15.86
N GLY A 68 -0.08 -2.64 14.60
CA GLY A 68 1.32 -2.82 14.24
C GLY A 68 2.12 -1.51 14.33
N TYR A 69 1.51 -0.36 14.02
CA TYR A 69 2.10 0.95 14.23
C TYR A 69 2.35 1.26 15.71
N CYS A 70 1.36 1.01 16.57
CA CYS A 70 1.50 1.21 18.02
C CYS A 70 2.61 0.31 18.61
N LYS A 71 2.85 -0.86 18.02
CA LYS A 71 3.94 -1.78 18.39
C LYS A 71 5.29 -1.44 17.75
N GLY A 72 5.37 -0.38 16.96
CA GLY A 72 6.59 0.04 16.26
C GLY A 72 7.00 -0.84 15.08
N VAL A 73 6.11 -1.71 14.60
CA VAL A 73 6.36 -2.61 13.45
C VAL A 73 6.19 -1.87 12.13
N PHE A 74 5.20 -0.99 12.03
CA PHE A 74 4.93 -0.18 10.83
C PHE A 74 5.45 1.25 10.97
N GLY A 75 5.97 1.81 9.89
CA GLY A 75 6.23 3.23 9.76
C GLY A 75 4.96 4.01 9.43
N ALA A 76 4.93 5.29 9.81
CA ALA A 76 3.81 6.18 9.46
C ALA A 76 3.63 6.33 7.93
N ALA A 77 4.72 6.19 7.15
CA ALA A 77 4.64 6.23 5.70
C ALA A 77 3.92 5.00 5.12
N ASP A 78 4.15 3.80 5.66
CA ASP A 78 3.55 2.55 5.20
C ASP A 78 2.02 2.61 5.32
N ILE A 79 1.53 3.11 6.46
CA ILE A 79 0.10 3.26 6.71
C ILE A 79 -0.50 4.27 5.76
N LYS A 80 0.16 5.41 5.51
CA LYS A 80 -0.34 6.44 4.58
C LYS A 80 -0.43 5.91 3.16
N ILE A 81 0.56 5.13 2.72
CA ILE A 81 0.56 4.51 1.40
C ILE A 81 -0.55 3.47 1.32
N LEU A 82 -0.63 2.53 2.26
CA LEU A 82 -1.70 1.52 2.29
C LEU A 82 -3.09 2.15 2.37
N PHE A 83 -3.25 3.22 3.16
CA PHE A 83 -4.48 4.00 3.24
C PHE A 83 -4.85 4.60 1.88
N ALA A 84 -3.89 5.21 1.19
CA ALA A 84 -4.12 5.74 -0.14
C ALA A 84 -4.47 4.65 -1.16
N VAL A 85 -3.83 3.47 -1.09
CA VAL A 85 -4.22 2.31 -1.91
C VAL A 85 -5.66 1.90 -1.60
N ALA A 86 -6.04 1.79 -0.33
CA ALA A 86 -7.38 1.42 0.11
C ALA A 86 -8.49 2.40 -0.33
N LEU A 87 -8.16 3.68 -0.55
CA LEU A 87 -9.11 4.67 -1.07
C LEU A 87 -9.51 4.39 -2.52
N VAL A 88 -8.62 3.77 -3.29
CA VAL A 88 -8.79 3.55 -4.74
C VAL A 88 -8.97 2.08 -5.10
N THR A 89 -8.92 1.16 -4.13
CA THR A 89 -9.16 -0.27 -4.34
C THR A 89 -10.46 -0.73 -3.69
N PRO A 90 -11.23 -1.61 -4.35
CA PRO A 90 -12.36 -2.26 -3.71
C PRO A 90 -11.88 -3.29 -2.67
N ILE A 91 -12.79 -3.70 -1.78
CA ILE A 91 -12.44 -4.50 -0.61
C ILE A 91 -11.83 -5.85 -1.00
N GLU A 92 -12.31 -6.50 -2.05
CA GLU A 92 -11.79 -7.81 -2.48
C GLU A 92 -10.31 -7.71 -2.87
N SER A 93 -9.97 -6.69 -3.68
CA SER A 93 -8.58 -6.43 -4.07
C SER A 93 -7.72 -5.98 -2.89
N MET A 94 -8.26 -5.16 -1.97
CA MET A 94 -7.50 -4.67 -0.82
C MET A 94 -7.12 -5.80 0.14
N ILE A 95 -8.01 -6.78 0.35
CA ILE A 95 -7.71 -7.98 1.15
C ILE A 95 -6.54 -8.75 0.53
N ILE A 96 -6.57 -8.97 -0.78
CA ILE A 96 -5.47 -9.65 -1.50
C ILE A 96 -4.17 -8.88 -1.32
N ILE A 97 -4.20 -7.56 -1.50
CA ILE A 97 -3.01 -6.70 -1.35
C ILE A 97 -2.44 -6.82 0.06
N LEU A 98 -3.28 -6.70 1.10
CA LEU A 98 -2.83 -6.80 2.48
C LEU A 98 -2.21 -8.17 2.77
N LEU A 99 -2.95 -9.25 2.50
CA LEU A 99 -2.49 -10.62 2.76
C LEU A 99 -1.19 -10.93 2.00
N ALA A 100 -1.14 -10.66 0.70
CA ALA A 100 0.05 -10.89 -0.09
C ALA A 100 1.23 -10.04 0.39
N SER A 101 1.00 -8.78 0.79
CA SER A 101 2.07 -7.92 1.34
C SER A 101 2.65 -8.52 2.62
N PHE A 102 1.80 -8.95 3.56
CA PHE A 102 2.25 -9.57 4.80
C PHE A 102 3.00 -10.88 4.55
N ILE A 103 2.53 -11.72 3.62
CA ILE A 103 3.18 -12.99 3.27
C ILE A 103 4.54 -12.73 2.64
N ILE A 104 4.62 -11.87 1.62
CA ILE A 104 5.87 -11.53 0.93
C ILE A 104 6.87 -10.92 1.91
N PHE A 105 6.41 -10.02 2.78
CA PHE A 105 7.25 -9.41 3.82
C PHE A 105 7.76 -10.43 4.84
N SER A 106 6.90 -11.33 5.31
CA SER A 106 7.27 -12.39 6.25
C SER A 106 8.31 -13.35 5.63
N LEU A 107 8.09 -13.77 4.38
CA LEU A 107 9.05 -14.61 3.64
C LEU A 107 10.38 -13.89 3.45
N TYR A 108 10.36 -12.61 3.07
CA TYR A 108 11.55 -11.79 2.96
C TYR A 108 12.33 -11.74 4.29
N TRP A 109 11.63 -11.53 5.41
CA TRP A 109 12.24 -11.47 6.73
C TRP A 109 12.91 -12.79 7.13
N VAL A 110 12.29 -13.93 6.81
CA VAL A 110 12.85 -15.27 7.09
C VAL A 110 14.07 -15.56 6.23
N VAL A 111 14.04 -15.24 4.93
CA VAL A 111 15.11 -15.58 3.97
C VAL A 111 16.28 -14.61 4.06
N CYS A 112 16.01 -13.32 4.24
CA CYS A 112 17.00 -12.26 4.19
C CYS A 112 17.33 -11.68 5.56
N TYR A 113 17.24 -12.48 6.63
CA TYR A 113 17.50 -12.03 7.99
C TYR A 113 18.85 -11.31 8.09
N ARG A 114 18.79 -9.98 8.16
CA ARG A 114 19.95 -9.09 8.23
C ARG A 114 19.71 -8.08 9.35
N PRO A 115 20.77 -7.56 9.98
CA PRO A 115 20.65 -6.49 10.97
C PRO A 115 20.30 -5.16 10.28
N ILE A 116 19.06 -5.06 9.80
CA ILE A 116 18.47 -3.90 9.15
C ILE A 116 17.73 -3.11 10.24
N LYS A 117 17.85 -1.77 10.26
CA LYS A 117 17.20 -0.96 11.31
C LYS A 117 15.68 -0.96 11.16
N GLN A 118 15.18 -0.94 9.94
CA GLN A 118 13.76 -0.97 9.59
C GLN A 118 13.61 -1.79 8.30
N ALA A 119 12.76 -2.83 8.30
CA ALA A 119 12.61 -3.65 7.10
C ALA A 119 11.75 -2.95 6.04
N PRO A 120 12.16 -3.00 4.76
CA PRO A 120 11.46 -2.33 3.68
C PRO A 120 10.15 -3.08 3.36
N PHE A 121 9.03 -2.50 3.77
CA PHE A 121 7.70 -3.08 3.59
C PHE A 121 7.07 -2.72 2.24
N ILE A 122 7.39 -1.56 1.67
CA ILE A 122 6.79 -1.09 0.40
C ILE A 122 7.08 -1.98 -0.82
N PRO A 123 8.26 -2.63 -0.96
CA PRO A 123 8.47 -3.62 -2.02
C PRO A 123 7.46 -4.77 -1.98
N ALA A 124 7.06 -5.21 -0.78
CA ALA A 124 6.04 -6.25 -0.62
C ALA A 124 4.67 -5.74 -1.06
N VAL A 125 4.33 -4.48 -0.73
CA VAL A 125 3.11 -3.81 -1.20
C VAL A 125 3.08 -3.70 -2.72
N LEU A 126 4.20 -3.35 -3.36
CA LEU A 126 4.31 -3.33 -4.82
C LEU A 126 4.04 -4.71 -5.43
N GLY A 127 4.68 -5.76 -4.92
CA GLY A 127 4.47 -7.13 -5.40
C GLY A 127 3.01 -7.58 -5.24
N ALA A 128 2.41 -7.29 -4.09
CA ALA A 128 1.02 -7.59 -3.81
C ALA A 128 0.05 -6.80 -4.70
N PHE A 129 0.36 -5.53 -5.01
CA PHE A 129 -0.42 -4.70 -5.91
C PHE A 129 -0.42 -5.26 -7.34
N ILE A 130 0.75 -5.69 -7.84
CA ILE A 130 0.86 -6.36 -9.15
C ILE A 130 0.05 -7.65 -9.16
N LEU A 131 0.17 -8.48 -8.12
CA LEU A 131 -0.57 -9.73 -8.01
C LEU A 131 -2.10 -9.48 -8.03
N SER A 132 -2.56 -8.45 -7.33
CA SER A 132 -3.98 -8.10 -7.29
C SER A 132 -4.56 -7.67 -8.65
N MET A 133 -3.72 -7.19 -9.56
CA MET A 133 -4.14 -6.87 -10.94
C MET A 133 -4.40 -8.13 -11.76
N TRP A 134 -3.64 -9.20 -11.50
CA TRP A 134 -3.69 -10.42 -12.31
C TRP A 134 -4.86 -11.34 -11.95
N ILE A 135 -5.35 -11.22 -10.71
CA ILE A 135 -6.44 -12.04 -10.16
C ILE A 135 -7.83 -11.43 -10.48
N ARG A 136 -7.88 -10.19 -10.95
CA ARG A 136 -9.10 -9.44 -11.28
C ARG A 136 -9.53 -9.66 -12.73
#